data_AF-A0A1F7J4W8-F1
#
_entry.id   AF-A0A1F7J4W8-F1
#
_cell.length_a   1.000
_cell.length_b   1.000
_cell.length_c   1.000
_cell.angle_alpha   90.00
_cell.angle_beta   90.00
_cell.angle_gamma   90.00
#
_symmetry.space_group_name_H-M   'P 1'
#
loop_
_entity.id
_entity.type
_entity.pdbx_description
1 polymer ?
#
loop_
_entity_poly.entity_id
_entity_poly.type
_entity_poly.pdbx_seq_one_letter_code
_entity_poly.pdbx_strand_id
1 'polypeptide(L)'
;MAKINWQLALSDYLANEMLSYASIAQKYGVSLQAVKKRASKDGWVNLRKETIQKVDQKLSENISNKLVDVNLRHAKLGRLMQERGMKKMESGNFKIKSYYQALKIAMMGIEIERKAVGADK
;
A
#
# COMPACT_ATOMS: atom_id res chain seq x y z
N MET A 1 41.08 -16.53 -10.89
CA MET A 1 40.14 -15.38 -10.90
C MET A 1 38.83 -15.83 -10.30
N ALA A 2 38.33 -15.17 -9.24
CA ALA A 2 37.03 -15.52 -8.65
C ALA A 2 35.93 -15.31 -9.70
N LYS A 3 35.11 -16.34 -9.93
CA LYS A 3 33.99 -16.30 -10.87
C LYS A 3 32.85 -15.51 -10.22
N ILE A 4 32.81 -14.21 -10.44
CA ILE A 4 31.73 -13.35 -9.95
C ILE A 4 30.37 -13.84 -10.46
N ASN A 5 29.39 -13.90 -9.56
CA ASN A 5 27.99 -14.11 -9.92
C ASN A 5 27.35 -12.75 -10.26
N TRP A 6 27.32 -12.44 -11.56
CA TRP A 6 26.78 -11.18 -12.07
C TRP A 6 25.29 -10.98 -11.80
N GLN A 7 24.53 -12.06 -11.64
CA GLN A 7 23.10 -11.98 -11.37
C GLN A 7 22.82 -11.54 -9.94
N LEU A 8 23.60 -12.04 -8.97
CA LEU A 8 23.54 -11.56 -7.58
C LEU A 8 24.01 -10.10 -7.48
N ALA A 9 25.08 -9.73 -8.20
CA ALA A 9 25.56 -8.36 -8.22
C ALA A 9 24.52 -7.37 -8.80
N LEU A 10 23.78 -7.78 -9.83
CA LEU A 10 22.66 -7.01 -10.36
C LEU A 10 21.53 -6.92 -9.33
N SER A 11 21.14 -8.03 -8.71
CA SER A 11 20.06 -8.04 -7.70
C SER A 11 20.38 -7.09 -6.54
N ASP A 12 21.60 -7.12 -6.02
CA ASP A 12 22.05 -6.19 -4.98
C ASP A 12 21.98 -4.73 -5.44
N TYR A 13 22.44 -4.46 -6.66
CA TYR A 13 22.39 -3.13 -7.25
C TYR A 13 20.95 -2.63 -7.42
N LEU A 14 20.00 -3.49 -7.79
CA LEU A 14 18.60 -3.10 -7.94
C LEU A 14 17.89 -2.92 -6.59
N ALA A 15 18.31 -3.65 -5.55
CA ALA A 15 17.65 -3.64 -4.24
C ALA A 15 17.86 -2.34 -3.45
N ASN A 16 18.94 -1.60 -3.71
CA ASN A 16 19.22 -0.36 -3.00
C ASN A 16 19.80 0.71 -3.94
N GLU A 17 19.05 1.80 -4.11
CA GLU A 17 19.44 2.92 -4.97
C GLU A 17 20.74 3.62 -4.55
N MET A 18 21.07 3.59 -3.25
CA MET A 18 22.30 4.18 -2.72
C MET A 18 23.55 3.37 -3.06
N LEU A 19 23.41 2.11 -3.51
CA LEU A 19 24.56 1.30 -3.91
C LEU A 19 25.10 1.77 -5.25
N SER A 20 26.38 2.16 -5.24
CA SER A 20 27.14 2.54 -6.42
C SER A 20 27.83 1.32 -7.04
N TYR A 21 28.29 1.45 -8.29
CA TYR A 21 29.14 0.42 -8.89
C TYR A 21 30.44 0.17 -8.11
N ALA A 22 30.94 1.17 -7.38
CA ALA A 22 32.11 1.01 -6.51
C ALA A 22 31.78 0.11 -5.32
N SER A 23 30.59 0.27 -4.72
CA SER A 23 30.11 -0.58 -3.64
C SER A 23 29.93 -2.04 -4.10
N ILE A 24 29.41 -2.25 -5.32
CA ILE A 24 29.30 -3.59 -5.93
C ILE A 24 30.68 -4.17 -6.21
N ALA A 25 31.60 -3.39 -6.77
CA ALA A 25 32.97 -3.81 -7.05
C ALA A 25 33.69 -4.28 -5.78
N GLN A 26 33.57 -3.50 -4.70
CA GLN A 26 34.11 -3.84 -3.39
C GLN A 26 33.50 -5.11 -2.81
N LYS A 27 32.17 -5.23 -2.83
CA LYS A 27 31.43 -6.39 -2.29
C LYS A 27 31.82 -7.70 -2.97
N TYR A 28 32.04 -7.66 -4.28
CA TYR A 28 32.32 -8.86 -5.09
C TYR A 28 33.80 -9.05 -5.44
N GLY A 29 34.70 -8.20 -4.94
CA GLY A 29 36.14 -8.34 -5.16
C GLY A 29 36.56 -8.21 -6.63
N VAL A 30 35.88 -7.37 -7.40
CA VAL A 30 36.17 -7.13 -8.83
C VAL A 30 36.53 -5.67 -9.08
N SER A 31 37.16 -5.38 -10.22
CA SER A 31 37.47 -3.99 -10.57
C SER A 31 36.20 -3.19 -10.90
N LEU A 32 36.20 -1.90 -10.57
CA LEU A 32 35.12 -0.97 -10.94
C LEU A 32 34.87 -0.97 -12.45
N GLN A 33 35.93 -1.10 -13.26
CA GLN A 33 35.81 -1.14 -14.72
C GLN A 33 35.08 -2.39 -15.21
N ALA A 34 35.30 -3.55 -14.57
CA ALA A 34 34.57 -4.77 -14.89
C ALA A 34 33.06 -4.60 -14.62
N VAL A 35 32.70 -3.97 -13.49
CA VAL A 35 31.31 -3.68 -13.15
C VAL A 35 30.71 -2.67 -14.12
N LYS A 36 31.40 -1.58 -14.46
CA LYS A 36 30.91 -0.58 -15.43
C LYS A 36 30.66 -1.19 -16.80
N LYS A 37 31.60 -1.99 -17.32
CA LYS A 37 31.47 -2.67 -18.60
C LYS A 37 30.26 -3.61 -18.61
N ARG A 38 30.08 -4.38 -17.53
CA ARG A 38 28.93 -5.27 -17.39
C ARG A 38 27.63 -4.49 -17.28
N ALA A 39 27.57 -3.49 -16.40
CA ALA A 39 26.39 -2.68 -16.15
C ALA A 39 25.92 -1.91 -17.40
N SER A 40 26.86 -1.44 -18.21
CA SER A 40 26.56 -0.81 -19.51
C SER A 40 26.03 -1.81 -20.52
N LYS A 41 26.63 -3.01 -20.62
CA LYS A 41 26.18 -4.07 -21.52
C LYS A 41 24.76 -4.55 -21.18
N ASP A 42 24.48 -4.70 -19.90
CA ASP A 42 23.22 -5.26 -19.40
C ASP A 42 22.19 -4.17 -19.04
N GLY A 43 22.50 -2.89 -19.26
CA GLY A 43 21.55 -1.79 -19.06
C GLY A 43 21.09 -1.58 -17.60
N TRP A 44 21.97 -1.78 -16.61
CA TRP A 44 21.58 -1.80 -15.19
C TRP A 44 20.86 -0.54 -14.71
N VAL A 45 21.21 0.63 -15.25
CA VAL A 45 20.53 1.90 -14.93
C VAL A 45 19.07 1.88 -15.38
N ASN A 46 18.80 1.37 -16.58
CA ASN A 46 17.43 1.28 -17.11
C ASN A 46 16.62 0.26 -16.31
N LEU A 47 17.21 -0.90 -16.02
CA LEU A 47 16.60 -1.92 -15.15
C LEU A 47 16.26 -1.36 -13.76
N ARG A 48 17.13 -0.52 -13.19
CA ARG A 48 16.86 0.14 -11.91
C ARG A 48 15.67 1.10 -12.03
N LYS A 49 15.64 1.96 -13.05
CA LYS A 49 14.51 2.88 -13.29
C LYS A 49 13.18 2.13 -13.45
N GLU A 50 13.17 1.06 -14.25
CA GLU A 50 11.98 0.23 -14.44
C GLU A 50 11.54 -0.47 -13.15
N THR A 51 12.49 -0.93 -12.34
CA THR A 51 12.20 -1.58 -11.06
C THR A 51 11.52 -0.60 -10.09
N ILE A 52 12.05 0.61 -9.98
CA ILE A 52 11.48 1.67 -9.13
C ILE A 52 10.05 2.01 -9.57
N GLN A 53 9.85 2.24 -10.87
CA GLN A 53 8.52 2.52 -11.42
C GLN A 53 7.52 1.40 -11.12
N LYS A 54 7.93 0.13 -11.24
CA LYS A 54 7.08 -1.02 -10.91
C LYS A 54 6.79 -1.12 -9.41
N VAL A 55 7.74 -0.80 -8.56
CA VAL A 55 7.55 -0.76 -7.10
C VAL A 55 6.56 0.35 -6.75
N ASP A 56 6.70 1.55 -7.31
CA ASP A 56 5.80 2.68 -7.08
C ASP A 56 4.36 2.36 -7.54
N GLN A 57 4.23 1.72 -8.70
CA GLN A 57 2.93 1.27 -9.21
C GLN A 57 2.30 0.24 -8.26
N LYS A 58 3.03 -0.82 -7.89
CA LYS A 58 2.52 -1.84 -6.96
C LYS A 58 2.21 -1.27 -5.58
N LEU A 59 2.99 -0.30 -5.11
CA LEU A 59 2.74 0.38 -3.84
C LEU A 59 1.42 1.16 -3.91
N SER A 60 1.20 1.89 -5.00
CA SER A 60 -0.04 2.63 -5.25
C SER A 60 -1.26 1.70 -5.34
N GLU A 61 -1.14 0.58 -6.05
CA GLU A 61 -2.17 -0.46 -6.14
C GLU A 61 -2.47 -1.08 -4.76
N ASN A 62 -1.45 -1.41 -3.96
CA ASN A 62 -1.62 -1.97 -2.63
C ASN A 62 -2.27 -0.99 -1.64
N ILE A 63 -1.88 0.29 -1.68
CA ILE A 63 -2.53 1.34 -0.88
C ILE A 63 -4.00 1.45 -1.28
N SER A 64 -4.29 1.48 -2.57
CA SER A 64 -5.66 1.56 -3.10
C SER A 64 -6.50 0.36 -2.66
N ASN A 65 -5.98 -0.86 -2.79
CA ASN A 65 -6.65 -2.09 -2.35
C ASN A 65 -6.90 -2.11 -0.84
N LYS A 66 -5.95 -1.62 -0.03
CA LYS A 66 -6.11 -1.54 1.43
C LYS A 66 -7.17 -0.52 1.81
N LEU A 67 -7.27 0.62 1.11
CA LEU A 67 -8.35 1.58 1.30
C LEU A 67 -9.70 0.98 0.95
N VAL A 68 -9.80 0.26 -0.18
CA VAL A 68 -11.02 -0.45 -0.56
C VAL A 68 -11.43 -1.46 0.50
N ASP A 69 -10.51 -2.27 1.04
CA ASP A 69 -10.81 -3.22 2.11
C ASP A 69 -11.29 -2.55 3.41
N VAL A 70 -10.61 -1.47 3.84
CA VAL A 70 -11.04 -0.67 5.00
C VAL A 70 -12.46 -0.12 4.78
N ASN A 71 -12.74 0.40 3.60
CA ASN A 71 -14.04 0.97 3.25
C ASN A 71 -15.14 -0.08 3.23
N LEU A 72 -14.86 -1.27 2.68
CA LEU A 72 -15.79 -2.39 2.72
C LEU A 72 -16.08 -2.84 4.16
N ARG A 73 -15.08 -2.86 5.05
CA ARG A 73 -15.29 -3.16 6.47
C ARG A 73 -16.14 -2.11 7.16
N HIS A 74 -15.88 -0.82 6.92
CA HIS A 74 -16.66 0.28 7.48
C HIS A 74 -18.11 0.25 6.98
N ALA A 75 -18.33 0.02 5.69
CA ALA A 75 -19.68 -0.12 5.12
C ALA A 75 -20.44 -1.31 5.74
N LYS A 76 -19.78 -2.46 5.92
CA LYS A 76 -20.37 -3.62 6.62
C LYS A 76 -20.73 -3.29 8.07
N LEU A 77 -19.86 -2.59 8.78
CA LEU A 77 -20.12 -2.16 10.16
C LEU A 77 -21.30 -1.18 10.21
N GLY A 78 -21.35 -0.20 9.30
CA GLY A 78 -22.47 0.73 9.16
C GLY A 78 -23.81 0.02 8.97
N ARG A 79 -23.87 -0.95 8.05
CA ARG A 79 -25.08 -1.79 7.84
C ARG A 79 -25.47 -2.57 9.09
N LEU A 80 -24.51 -3.21 9.76
CA LEU A 80 -24.78 -3.94 11.01
C LEU A 80 -25.35 -3.01 12.10
N MET A 81 -24.83 -1.79 12.21
CA MET A 81 -25.33 -0.78 13.16
C MET A 81 -26.75 -0.35 12.81
N GLN A 82 -27.05 -0.12 11.52
CA GLN A 82 -28.39 0.19 11.04
C GLN A 82 -29.37 -0.95 11.36
N GLU A 83 -29.02 -2.20 11.04
CA GLU A 83 -29.86 -3.37 11.33
C GLU A 83 -30.16 -3.50 12.83
N ARG A 84 -29.16 -3.34 13.69
CA ARG A 84 -29.37 -3.38 15.15
C ARG A 84 -30.23 -2.23 15.63
N GLY A 85 -30.05 -1.04 15.06
CA GLY A 85 -30.92 0.11 15.29
C GLY A 85 -32.36 -0.21 14.94
N MET A 86 -32.63 -0.66 13.71
CA MET A 86 -33.97 -1.03 13.24
C MET A 86 -34.60 -2.11 14.11
N LYS A 87 -33.89 -3.21 14.42
CA LYS A 87 -34.39 -4.27 15.31
C LYS A 87 -34.76 -3.75 16.69
N LYS A 88 -33.98 -2.81 17.24
CA LYS A 88 -34.31 -2.16 18.51
C LYS A 88 -35.56 -1.27 18.38
N MET A 89 -35.76 -0.60 17.24
CA MET A 89 -36.98 0.19 16.95
C MET A 89 -38.22 -0.69 16.85
N GLU A 90 -38.10 -1.84 16.17
CA GLU A 90 -39.17 -2.82 16.00
C GLU A 90 -39.54 -3.51 17.32
N SER A 91 -38.55 -3.82 18.18
CA SER A 91 -38.77 -4.51 19.45
C SER A 91 -39.53 -3.71 20.52
N GLY A 92 -39.92 -2.46 20.23
CA GLY A 92 -40.67 -1.58 21.14
C GLY A 92 -39.94 -1.15 22.42
N ASN A 93 -38.76 -1.72 22.70
CA ASN A 93 -38.01 -1.49 23.93
C ASN A 93 -36.81 -0.55 23.70
N PHE A 94 -37.04 0.53 22.97
CA PHE A 94 -36.07 1.58 22.72
C PHE A 94 -36.30 2.71 23.71
N LYS A 95 -35.61 2.68 24.85
CA LYS A 95 -35.38 3.93 25.60
C LYS A 95 -34.27 4.75 24.92
N ILE A 96 -34.44 5.06 23.64
CA ILE A 96 -33.86 6.29 23.06
C ILE A 96 -34.57 7.41 23.80
N LYS A 97 -33.82 8.19 24.59
CA LYS A 97 -34.44 9.20 25.45
C LYS A 97 -34.99 10.39 24.66
N SER A 98 -34.65 10.51 23.38
CA SER A 98 -35.02 11.65 22.52
C SER A 98 -34.73 11.36 21.03
N TYR A 99 -35.59 11.87 20.14
CA TYR A 99 -35.42 11.94 18.69
C TYR A 99 -33.99 12.37 18.27
N TYR A 100 -33.38 13.28 19.03
CA TYR A 100 -32.02 13.77 18.79
C TYR A 100 -30.95 12.66 18.89
N GLN A 101 -31.12 11.68 19.79
CA GLN A 101 -30.18 10.56 19.93
C GLN A 101 -30.26 9.61 18.73
N ALA A 102 -31.46 9.35 18.20
CA ALA A 102 -31.63 8.53 17.01
C ALA A 102 -31.02 9.19 15.77
N LEU A 103 -31.32 10.49 15.58
CA LEU A 103 -30.77 11.29 14.49
C LEU A 103 -29.24 11.37 14.56
N LYS A 104 -28.67 11.57 15.76
CA LYS A 104 -27.23 11.62 15.95
C LYS A 104 -26.54 10.28 15.65
N ILE A 105 -27.15 9.15 16.04
CA ILE A 105 -26.61 7.82 15.73
C ILE A 105 -26.66 7.55 14.22
N ALA A 106 -27.75 7.92 13.54
CA ALA A 106 -27.88 7.78 12.10
C ALA A 106 -26.90 8.69 11.33
N MET A 107 -26.81 9.96 11.72
CA MET A 107 -25.84 10.91 11.13
C MET A 107 -24.40 10.47 11.37
N MET A 108 -24.06 9.95 12.55
CA MET A 108 -22.75 9.35 12.82
C MET A 108 -22.48 8.15 11.91
N GLY A 109 -23.48 7.29 11.68
CA GLY A 109 -23.35 6.17 10.72
C GLY A 109 -23.07 6.64 9.30
N ILE A 110 -23.82 7.65 8.83
CA ILE A 110 -23.67 8.25 7.49
C ILE A 110 -22.32 8.95 7.35
N GLU A 111 -21.87 9.68 8.38
CA GLU A 111 -20.59 10.39 8.36
C GLU A 111 -19.40 9.42 8.38
N ILE A 112 -19.51 8.31 9.12
CA ILE A 112 -18.52 7.22 9.08
C ILE A 112 -18.49 6.59 7.68
N GLU A 113 -19.65 6.40 7.05
CA GLU A 113 -19.75 5.82 5.70
C GLU A 113 -19.18 6.75 4.62
N ARG A 114 -19.53 8.04 4.64
CA ARG A 114 -19.03 9.06 3.69
C ARG A 114 -17.53 9.28 3.79
N LYS A 115 -16.98 9.34 5.01
CA LYS A 115 -15.52 9.40 5.25
C LYS A 115 -14.81 8.15 4.79
N ALA A 116 -15.44 6.97 4.93
CA ALA A 116 -14.89 5.74 4.40
C ALA A 116 -14.84 5.79 2.87
N VAL A 117 -15.95 6.04 2.17
CA VAL A 117 -15.98 5.96 0.69
C VAL A 117 -15.35 7.15 -0.04
N GLY A 118 -14.81 8.14 0.68
CA GLY A 118 -14.18 9.32 0.08
C GLY A 118 -15.17 10.28 -0.59
N ALA A 119 -16.45 10.21 -0.22
CA ALA A 119 -17.52 11.03 -0.80
C ALA A 119 -17.62 12.44 -0.19
N ASP A 120 -16.72 12.80 0.74
CA ASP A 120 -16.63 14.13 1.36
C ASP A 120 -15.54 15.03 0.72
N LYS A 121 -15.19 14.78 -0.55
CA LYS A 121 -14.41 15.73 -1.36
C LYS A 121 -15.31 16.60 -2.21
#